data_AF-A0A3D2SVM5-F1
#
_entry.id   AF-A0A3D2SVM5-F1
#
_cell.length_a   1.000
_cell.length_b   1.000
_cell.length_c   1.000
_cell.angle_alpha   90.00
_cell.angle_beta   90.00
_cell.angle_gamma   90.00
#
_symmetry.space_group_name_H-M   'P 1'
#
loop_
_entity.id
_entity.type
_entity.pdbx_description
1 polymer ?
#
loop_
_entity_poly.entity_id
_entity_poly.type
_entity_poly.pdbx_seq_one_letter_code
_entity_poly.pdbx_strand_id
1 'polypeptide(L)'
;MEKTEEEVLHRDASNDVTPPKAKKEKNWLGLNMTFLMVLLNGLILTGTAFAILTVFINEMKTEDREVVTNHFQEMIGDRFKDGILAVEAIAAMTNLDSYNLSLNKGYEQKLGDSLDLFDAVSLYRVSKDDKEEPFEEIIHISPEFAQGDKISSSSLLKKALKTELPMDRTRFFSTATEHEMDNTNVLNESEALIAPITLSNIETKKQNVTEPIVVARKLKSDALYNYILIIQTDIGRLLDTDLESWREVSGFSVMDRNGKELLTRIAGDKMAKLDGAEDYKAIDFETSQEFPQELFGREVFLRVNVKDDTRGIFLGVIPYLMLMFGGVLTVIGALYVFNNQRQSRRLTSMNQLLAKKNAQLNKQFGEKENLFQALRASEVEYRQVINSVNDVILETDEHGDVVFLNDS
;
A
#
# COMPACT_ATOMS: atom_id res chain seq x y z
N MET A 1 43.12 -47.62 63.38
CA MET A 1 41.94 -47.89 62.52
C MET A 1 42.21 -47.20 61.19
N GLU A 2 43.13 -47.64 60.33
CA GLU A 2 43.47 -48.99 59.86
C GLU A 2 42.25 -49.72 59.26
N LYS A 3 42.14 -49.63 57.93
CA LYS A 3 41.41 -50.55 57.06
C LYS A 3 42.12 -50.58 55.69
N THR A 4 43.05 -51.52 55.65
CA THR A 4 43.46 -52.42 54.56
C THR A 4 42.86 -52.27 53.15
N GLU A 5 43.79 -52.10 52.21
CA GLU A 5 44.05 -52.93 51.01
C GLU A 5 43.09 -54.08 50.71
N GLU A 6 42.66 -54.13 49.44
CA GLU A 6 42.79 -55.24 48.46
C GLU A 6 41.62 -55.19 47.48
N GLU A 7 41.74 -54.37 46.43
CA GLU A 7 40.87 -54.49 45.26
C GLU A 7 41.70 -54.97 44.06
N VAL A 8 41.58 -56.28 43.89
CA VAL A 8 42.06 -57.19 42.87
C VAL A 8 42.19 -56.57 41.48
N LEU A 9 43.45 -56.48 41.04
CA LEU A 9 43.87 -56.12 39.69
C LEU A 9 43.66 -57.31 38.72
N HIS A 10 42.42 -57.61 38.35
CA HIS A 10 42.14 -58.50 37.22
C HIS A 10 42.33 -57.74 35.90
N ARG A 11 43.55 -57.83 35.36
CA ARG A 11 43.84 -57.53 33.96
C ARG A 11 43.21 -58.61 33.08
N ASP A 12 41.97 -58.41 32.67
CA ASP A 12 41.38 -59.16 31.55
C ASP A 12 42.01 -58.72 30.24
N ALA A 13 43.01 -59.48 29.81
CA ALA A 13 43.66 -59.37 28.52
C ALA A 13 42.78 -60.02 27.43
N SER A 14 41.63 -59.42 27.14
CA SER A 14 40.92 -59.64 25.87
C SER A 14 40.16 -58.39 25.43
N ASN A 15 40.88 -57.29 25.25
CA ASN A 15 40.42 -56.17 24.44
C ASN A 15 40.40 -56.59 22.97
N ASP A 16 39.51 -57.52 22.61
CA ASP A 16 39.16 -57.78 21.23
C ASP A 16 38.29 -56.62 20.74
N VAL A 17 38.96 -55.51 20.46
CA VAL A 17 38.40 -54.34 19.78
C VAL A 17 38.23 -54.74 18.31
N THR A 18 37.32 -55.69 18.04
CA THR A 18 36.87 -55.91 16.67
C THR A 18 36.17 -54.61 16.24
N PRO A 19 36.72 -53.88 15.25
CA PRO A 19 36.14 -52.62 14.83
C PRO A 19 34.70 -52.90 14.35
N PRO A 20 33.71 -52.11 14.80
CA PRO A 20 32.32 -52.33 14.44
C PRO A 20 32.19 -52.39 12.92
N LYS A 21 31.62 -53.48 12.41
CA LYS A 21 31.41 -53.68 10.97
C LYS A 21 30.51 -52.56 10.45
N ALA A 22 31.12 -51.55 9.83
CA ALA A 22 30.41 -50.43 9.23
C ALA A 22 29.51 -50.93 8.10
N LYS A 23 28.20 -51.01 8.36
CA LYS A 23 27.19 -51.25 7.32
C LYS A 23 27.29 -50.12 6.28
N LYS A 24 27.78 -50.45 5.08
CA LYS A 24 27.75 -49.59 3.90
C LYS A 24 26.31 -49.49 3.39
N GLU A 25 25.50 -48.63 3.99
CA GLU A 25 24.24 -48.23 3.37
C GLU A 25 24.51 -47.13 2.33
N LYS A 26 24.23 -47.46 1.05
CA LYS A 26 24.33 -46.55 -0.09
C LYS A 26 23.21 -45.49 -0.03
N ASN A 27 23.32 -44.53 0.89
CA ASN A 27 22.39 -43.40 0.97
C ASN A 27 22.83 -42.24 0.07
N TRP A 28 22.94 -42.51 -1.23
CA TRP A 28 23.04 -41.44 -2.24
C TRP A 28 21.76 -40.59 -2.26
N LEU A 29 20.61 -41.22 -2.04
CA LEU A 29 19.31 -40.56 -1.87
C LEU A 29 19.28 -39.62 -0.65
N GLY A 30 19.94 -39.98 0.46
CA GLY A 30 19.88 -39.20 1.70
C GLY A 30 20.49 -37.79 1.58
N LEU A 31 21.52 -37.62 0.74
CA LEU A 31 22.18 -36.31 0.58
C LEU A 31 21.29 -35.31 -0.16
N ASN A 32 20.68 -35.78 -1.26
CA ASN A 32 19.75 -34.94 -2.03
C ASN A 32 18.48 -34.64 -1.21
N MET A 33 18.10 -35.55 -0.30
CA MET A 33 16.93 -35.36 0.56
C MET A 33 17.12 -34.24 1.58
N THR A 34 18.28 -34.15 2.26
CA THR A 34 18.51 -33.05 3.23
C THR A 34 18.53 -31.69 2.53
N PHE A 35 19.19 -31.59 1.38
CA PHE A 35 19.20 -30.37 0.58
C PHE A 35 17.79 -29.95 0.16
N LEU A 36 17.01 -30.89 -0.39
CA LEU A 36 15.63 -30.65 -0.79
C LEU A 36 14.77 -30.18 0.39
N MET A 37 14.93 -30.80 1.56
CA MET A 37 14.16 -30.45 2.75
C MET A 37 14.46 -29.02 3.24
N VAL A 38 15.74 -28.63 3.26
CA VAL A 38 16.13 -27.26 3.66
C VAL A 38 15.61 -26.24 2.64
N LEU A 39 15.74 -26.53 1.34
CA LEU A 39 15.25 -25.65 0.28
C LEU A 39 13.73 -25.50 0.33
N LEU A 40 12.99 -26.61 0.47
CA LEU A 40 11.54 -26.61 0.53
C LEU A 40 11.03 -25.84 1.76
N ASN A 41 11.63 -26.05 2.93
CA ASN A 41 11.24 -25.34 4.15
C ASN A 41 11.51 -23.83 4.03
N GLY A 42 12.65 -23.44 3.46
CA GLY A 42 12.97 -22.03 3.22
C GLY A 42 12.01 -21.39 2.21
N LEU A 43 11.65 -22.10 1.14
CA LEU A 43 10.70 -21.63 0.14
C LEU A 43 9.29 -21.50 0.70
N ILE A 44 8.82 -22.47 1.49
CA ILE A 44 7.51 -22.39 2.15
C ILE A 44 7.47 -21.19 3.09
N LEU A 45 8.49 -21.01 3.94
CA LEU A 45 8.53 -19.91 4.91
C LEU A 45 8.59 -18.54 4.22
N THR A 46 9.39 -18.39 3.17
CA THR A 46 9.50 -17.13 2.43
C THR A 46 8.24 -16.83 1.63
N GLY A 47 7.61 -17.86 1.04
CA GLY A 47 6.33 -17.74 0.35
C GLY A 47 5.19 -17.36 1.28
N THR A 48 5.09 -17.95 2.48
CA THR A 48 4.06 -17.57 3.45
C THR A 48 4.26 -16.15 3.97
N ALA A 49 5.50 -15.76 4.28
CA ALA A 49 5.80 -14.40 4.69
C ALA A 49 5.46 -13.37 3.60
N PHE A 50 5.77 -13.67 2.34
CA PHE A 50 5.39 -12.84 1.19
C PHE A 50 3.88 -12.67 1.09
N ALA A 51 3.11 -13.76 1.19
CA ALA A 51 1.66 -13.71 1.08
C ALA A 51 1.03 -12.87 2.21
N ILE A 52 1.45 -13.08 3.46
CA ILE A 52 0.95 -12.34 4.62
C ILE A 52 1.26 -10.85 4.46
N LEU A 53 2.50 -10.50 4.10
CA LEU A 53 2.92 -9.11 4.00
C LEU A 53 2.26 -8.39 2.81
N THR A 54 1.96 -9.11 1.72
CA THR A 54 1.20 -8.57 0.58
C THR A 54 -0.24 -8.25 0.98
N VAL A 55 -0.92 -9.15 1.69
CA VAL A 55 -2.28 -8.90 2.19
C VAL A 55 -2.29 -7.72 3.15
N PHE A 56 -1.38 -7.71 4.13
CA PHE A 56 -1.30 -6.64 5.13
C PHE A 56 -1.04 -5.26 4.51
N ILE A 57 -0.14 -5.17 3.52
CA ILE A 57 0.13 -3.89 2.84
C ILE A 57 -1.05 -3.43 2.00
N ASN A 58 -1.78 -4.35 1.37
CA ASN A 58 -2.99 -4.00 0.63
C ASN A 58 -4.11 -3.52 1.57
N GLU A 59 -4.27 -4.15 2.74
CA GLU A 59 -5.21 -3.70 3.77
C GLU A 59 -4.83 -2.31 4.29
N MET A 60 -3.56 -2.10 4.66
CA MET A 60 -3.07 -0.81 5.14
C MET A 60 -3.23 0.31 4.10
N LYS A 61 -2.95 0.03 2.82
CA LYS A 61 -3.23 0.99 1.72
C LYS A 61 -4.71 1.33 1.60
N THR A 62 -5.58 0.34 1.79
CA THR A 62 -7.03 0.54 1.68
C THR A 62 -7.53 1.39 2.85
N GLU A 63 -7.06 1.10 4.07
CA GLU A 63 -7.37 1.87 5.28
C GLU A 63 -6.87 3.31 5.18
N ASP A 64 -5.62 3.54 4.78
CA ASP A 64 -5.07 4.89 4.59
C ASP A 64 -5.91 5.68 3.57
N ARG A 65 -6.30 5.05 2.46
CA ARG A 65 -7.17 5.69 1.45
C ARG A 65 -8.54 6.02 2.03
N GLU A 66 -9.15 5.10 2.77
CA GLU A 66 -10.45 5.31 3.41
C GLU A 66 -10.42 6.47 4.41
N VAL A 67 -9.36 6.57 5.22
CA VAL A 67 -9.17 7.69 6.16
C VAL A 67 -9.09 9.02 5.41
N VAL A 68 -8.29 9.09 4.35
CA VAL A 68 -8.12 10.31 3.54
C VAL A 68 -9.42 10.68 2.84
N THR A 69 -10.11 9.71 2.23
CA THR A 69 -11.37 9.98 1.54
C THR A 69 -12.48 10.36 2.49
N ASN A 70 -12.58 9.75 3.68
CA ASN A 70 -13.57 10.10 4.68
C ASN A 70 -13.31 11.51 5.24
N HIS A 71 -12.05 11.85 5.53
CA HIS A 71 -11.71 13.18 6.00
C HIS A 71 -11.96 14.26 4.93
N PHE A 72 -11.66 13.96 3.66
CA PHE A 72 -11.99 14.83 2.54
C PHE A 72 -13.52 14.96 2.36
N GLN A 73 -14.26 13.85 2.47
CA GLN A 73 -15.72 13.84 2.40
C GLN A 73 -16.34 14.68 3.51
N GLU A 74 -15.88 14.55 4.75
CA GLU A 74 -16.34 15.33 5.90
C GLU A 74 -16.13 16.83 5.64
N MET A 75 -14.94 17.22 5.21
CA MET A 75 -14.65 18.61 4.89
C MET A 75 -15.55 19.16 3.77
N ILE A 76 -15.65 18.45 2.65
CA ILE A 76 -16.46 18.89 1.51
C ILE A 76 -17.96 18.91 1.88
N GLY A 77 -18.40 17.93 2.67
CA GLY A 77 -19.77 17.86 3.21
C GLY A 77 -20.08 19.06 4.10
N ASP A 78 -19.16 19.44 4.99
CA ASP A 78 -19.28 20.64 5.82
C ASP A 78 -19.38 21.91 4.97
N ARG A 79 -18.57 22.03 3.92
CA ARG A 79 -18.65 23.17 2.98
C ARG A 79 -19.97 23.24 2.22
N PHE A 80 -20.49 22.09 1.76
CA PHE A 80 -21.82 22.05 1.13
C PHE A 80 -22.92 22.41 2.11
N LYS A 81 -22.83 21.95 3.35
CA LYS A 81 -23.77 22.29 4.42
C LYS A 81 -23.73 23.79 4.73
N ASP A 82 -22.54 24.39 4.81
CA ASP A 82 -22.38 25.84 4.98
C ASP A 82 -23.02 26.60 3.83
N GLY A 83 -22.80 26.15 2.59
CA GLY A 83 -23.47 26.69 1.40
C GLY A 83 -24.99 26.60 1.45
N ILE A 84 -25.55 25.47 1.89
CA ILE A 84 -27.00 25.31 2.03
C ILE A 84 -27.54 26.25 3.12
N LEU A 85 -26.90 26.30 4.29
CA LEU A 85 -27.27 27.19 5.39
C LEU A 85 -27.21 28.67 4.97
N ALA A 86 -26.22 29.03 4.16
CA ALA A 86 -26.08 30.34 3.56
C ALA A 86 -27.27 30.70 2.66
N VAL A 87 -27.68 29.78 1.77
CA VAL A 87 -28.88 29.96 0.92
C VAL A 87 -30.15 30.08 1.76
N GLU A 88 -30.28 29.28 2.82
CA GLU A 88 -31.42 29.34 3.74
C GLU A 88 -31.47 30.65 4.52
N ALA A 89 -30.32 31.16 4.99
CA ALA A 89 -30.22 32.44 5.66
C ALA A 89 -30.63 33.60 4.75
N ILE A 90 -30.15 33.60 3.50
CA ILE A 90 -30.55 34.60 2.48
C ILE A 90 -32.07 34.52 2.24
N ALA A 91 -32.61 33.31 2.06
CA ALA A 91 -34.05 33.12 1.86
C ALA A 91 -34.88 33.58 3.08
N ALA A 92 -34.41 33.31 4.29
CA ALA A 92 -35.07 33.76 5.52
C ALA A 92 -35.08 35.30 5.63
N MET A 93 -33.96 35.95 5.28
CA MET A 93 -33.87 37.42 5.27
C MET A 93 -34.83 38.05 4.26
N THR A 94 -35.02 37.43 3.10
CA THR A 94 -35.99 37.91 2.12
C THR A 94 -37.45 37.72 2.53
N ASN A 95 -37.74 36.75 3.41
CA ASN A 95 -39.08 36.51 3.94
C ASN A 95 -39.40 37.32 5.19
N LEU A 96 -38.38 37.86 5.87
CA LEU A 96 -38.56 38.75 7.01
C LEU A 96 -38.99 40.12 6.49
N ASP A 97 -40.18 40.58 6.91
CA ASP A 97 -40.58 41.98 6.72
C ASP A 97 -39.41 42.86 7.15
N SER A 98 -38.96 43.74 6.26
CA SER A 98 -37.78 44.62 6.36
C SER A 98 -37.58 45.29 7.73
N TYR A 99 -38.64 45.39 8.53
CA TYR A 99 -38.67 45.94 9.88
C TYR A 99 -37.99 45.09 10.97
N ASN A 100 -37.83 43.77 10.80
CA ASN A 100 -37.28 42.88 11.84
C ASN A 100 -35.79 42.50 11.66
N LEU A 101 -35.17 42.86 10.53
CA LEU A 101 -33.79 42.48 10.22
C LEU A 101 -32.76 43.13 11.17
N SER A 102 -33.03 44.36 11.64
CA SER A 102 -32.10 45.14 12.47
C SER A 102 -31.91 44.63 13.89
N LEU A 103 -32.71 43.65 14.33
CA LEU A 103 -32.69 43.13 15.71
C LEU A 103 -31.78 41.92 15.89
N ASN A 104 -31.22 41.34 14.83
CA ASN A 104 -30.51 40.08 14.92
C ASN A 104 -29.08 40.15 14.35
N LYS A 105 -28.18 40.80 15.09
CA LYS A 105 -26.75 40.97 14.75
C LYS A 105 -26.01 39.66 14.42
N GLY A 106 -26.50 38.51 14.89
CA GLY A 106 -25.93 37.20 14.57
C GLY A 106 -26.12 36.76 13.12
N TYR A 107 -27.13 37.30 12.42
CA TYR A 107 -27.38 36.99 11.01
C TYR A 107 -26.49 37.81 10.07
N GLU A 108 -26.15 39.06 10.41
CA GLU A 108 -25.28 39.90 9.57
C GLU A 108 -23.88 39.31 9.42
N GLN A 109 -23.28 38.83 10.51
CA GLN A 109 -21.95 38.20 10.46
C GLN A 109 -21.98 36.89 9.65
N LYS A 110 -22.94 36.00 9.95
CA LYS A 110 -23.10 34.76 9.19
C LYS A 110 -23.41 34.99 7.72
N LEU A 111 -24.18 36.03 7.40
CA LEU A 111 -24.47 36.42 6.03
C LEU A 111 -23.21 36.92 5.32
N GLY A 112 -22.41 37.76 5.97
CA GLY A 112 -21.12 38.21 5.43
C GLY A 112 -20.24 37.02 5.05
N ASP A 113 -20.02 36.12 6.01
CA ASP A 113 -19.20 34.92 5.81
C ASP A 113 -19.79 33.98 4.73
N SER A 114 -21.12 33.97 4.60
CA SER A 114 -21.87 33.16 3.63
C SER A 114 -21.86 33.73 2.21
N LEU A 115 -21.85 35.05 2.07
CA LEU A 115 -21.87 35.72 0.76
C LEU A 115 -20.56 35.55 0.01
N ASP A 116 -19.45 35.38 0.73
CA ASP A 116 -18.14 35.10 0.15
C ASP A 116 -18.09 33.74 -0.59
N LEU A 117 -19.03 32.83 -0.32
CA LEU A 117 -19.14 31.52 -0.99
C LEU A 117 -19.86 31.59 -2.36
N PHE A 118 -20.45 32.73 -2.73
CA PHE A 118 -21.26 32.86 -3.95
C PHE A 118 -20.73 33.96 -4.88
N ASP A 119 -20.72 33.69 -6.19
CA ASP A 119 -20.29 34.66 -7.20
C ASP A 119 -21.33 35.76 -7.41
N ALA A 120 -22.61 35.40 -7.33
CA ALA A 120 -23.69 36.35 -7.39
C ALA A 120 -24.93 35.82 -6.68
N VAL A 121 -25.62 36.71 -5.99
CA VAL A 121 -26.92 36.50 -5.38
C VAL A 121 -27.85 37.59 -5.92
N SER A 122 -28.85 37.19 -6.69
CA SER A 122 -29.82 38.10 -7.32
C SER A 122 -31.22 37.79 -6.81
N LEU A 123 -31.96 38.81 -6.41
CA LEU A 123 -33.36 38.73 -6.02
C LEU A 123 -34.21 39.43 -7.08
N TYR A 124 -35.11 38.66 -7.69
CA TYR A 124 -36.06 39.16 -8.68
C TYR A 124 -37.46 39.21 -8.11
N ARG A 125 -38.17 40.28 -8.44
CA ARG A 125 -39.61 40.41 -8.27
C ARG A 125 -40.30 40.10 -9.59
N VAL A 126 -41.32 39.26 -9.55
CA VAL A 126 -42.11 38.86 -10.72
C VAL A 126 -43.56 39.24 -10.47
N SER A 127 -44.10 40.15 -11.28
CA SER A 127 -45.51 40.56 -11.16
C SER A 127 -46.44 39.39 -11.45
N LYS A 128 -47.52 39.28 -10.66
CA LYS A 128 -48.61 38.33 -10.92
C LYS A 128 -49.61 38.87 -11.95
N ASP A 129 -49.53 40.16 -12.28
CA ASP A 129 -50.35 40.77 -13.33
C ASP A 129 -49.59 40.78 -14.66
N ASP A 130 -50.15 40.16 -15.68
CA ASP A 130 -49.57 40.08 -17.04
C ASP A 130 -49.43 41.45 -17.73
N LYS A 131 -49.94 42.52 -17.12
CA LYS A 131 -49.90 43.88 -17.65
C LYS A 131 -48.67 44.69 -17.22
N GLU A 132 -47.97 44.28 -16.17
CA GLU A 132 -46.74 44.94 -15.71
C GLU A 132 -45.51 44.29 -16.33
N GLU A 133 -44.35 44.97 -16.29
CA GLU A 133 -43.10 44.32 -16.70
C GLU A 133 -42.89 43.07 -15.84
N PRO A 134 -42.71 41.89 -16.46
CA PRO A 134 -42.81 40.63 -15.75
C PRO A 134 -41.65 40.39 -14.78
N PHE A 135 -40.55 41.16 -14.87
CA PHE A 135 -39.35 40.96 -14.05
C PHE A 135 -38.70 42.29 -13.68
N GLU A 136 -38.57 42.53 -12.39
CA GLU A 136 -37.76 43.62 -11.84
C GLU A 136 -36.68 43.02 -10.93
N GLU A 137 -35.42 43.28 -11.24
CA GLU A 137 -34.29 42.91 -10.36
C GLU A 137 -34.25 43.89 -9.19
N ILE A 138 -34.48 43.39 -7.97
CA ILE A 138 -34.54 44.24 -6.78
C ILE A 138 -33.14 44.41 -6.18
N ILE A 139 -32.42 43.30 -6.04
CA ILE A 139 -31.11 43.26 -5.38
C ILE A 139 -30.19 42.36 -6.20
N HIS A 140 -28.98 42.85 -6.47
CA HIS A 140 -27.90 42.08 -7.06
C HIS A 140 -26.64 42.27 -6.22
N ILE A 141 -26.19 41.20 -5.58
CA ILE A 141 -24.95 41.16 -4.79
C ILE A 141 -23.98 40.26 -5.54
N SER A 142 -22.90 40.83 -6.08
CA SER A 142 -21.79 40.05 -6.64
C SER A 142 -20.48 40.56 -6.04
N PRO A 143 -19.61 39.69 -5.50
CA PRO A 143 -18.31 40.10 -4.93
C PRO A 143 -17.41 40.79 -5.97
N GLU A 144 -17.58 40.49 -7.25
CA GLU A 144 -16.79 41.05 -8.37
C GLU A 144 -17.14 42.51 -8.70
N PHE A 145 -18.11 43.12 -8.03
CA PHE A 145 -18.24 44.58 -8.04
C PHE A 145 -17.02 45.32 -7.44
N ALA A 146 -16.06 44.59 -6.85
CA ALA A 146 -14.78 45.14 -6.41
C ALA A 146 -13.71 45.27 -7.52
N GLN A 147 -13.67 44.40 -8.55
CA GLN A 147 -12.63 44.43 -9.59
C GLN A 147 -13.18 43.90 -10.93
N GLY A 148 -13.18 44.75 -11.96
CA GLY A 148 -14.06 44.62 -13.12
C GLY A 148 -13.67 43.58 -14.18
N ASP A 149 -14.64 42.75 -14.56
CA ASP A 149 -15.18 42.61 -15.93
C ASP A 149 -16.49 41.80 -15.87
N LYS A 150 -17.58 42.31 -16.47
CA LYS A 150 -18.97 41.84 -16.21
C LYS A 150 -19.53 40.98 -17.34
N ILE A 151 -19.96 39.75 -17.02
CA ILE A 151 -21.10 39.12 -17.72
C ILE A 151 -22.37 39.59 -17.00
N SER A 152 -23.22 40.38 -17.67
CA SER A 152 -24.45 40.88 -17.05
C SER A 152 -25.41 39.71 -16.75
N SER A 153 -25.78 39.53 -15.48
CA SER A 153 -26.74 38.51 -15.01
C SER A 153 -28.08 38.55 -15.76
N SER A 154 -28.48 39.73 -16.22
CA SER A 154 -29.64 39.92 -17.10
C SER A 154 -29.54 39.18 -18.45
N SER A 155 -28.32 39.00 -18.97
CA SER A 155 -28.06 38.27 -20.22
C SER A 155 -28.07 36.76 -20.03
N LEU A 156 -27.63 36.24 -18.88
CA LEU A 156 -27.71 34.83 -18.50
C LEU A 156 -29.17 34.42 -18.24
N LEU A 157 -29.95 35.27 -17.54
CA LEU A 157 -31.39 35.08 -17.36
C LEU A 157 -32.12 35.09 -18.71
N LYS A 158 -31.84 36.08 -19.57
CA LYS A 158 -32.39 36.15 -20.93
C LYS A 158 -31.97 34.95 -21.79
N LYS A 159 -30.79 34.37 -21.60
CA LYS A 159 -30.29 33.21 -22.35
C LYS A 159 -30.91 31.90 -21.86
N ALA A 160 -31.05 31.71 -20.55
CA ALA A 160 -31.78 30.60 -19.94
C ALA A 160 -33.26 30.59 -20.37
N LEU A 161 -33.82 31.77 -20.61
CA LEU A 161 -35.21 31.96 -21.08
C LEU A 161 -35.35 32.03 -22.62
N LYS A 162 -34.28 32.23 -23.41
CA LYS A 162 -34.30 32.36 -24.89
C LYS A 162 -33.99 31.08 -25.66
N THR A 163 -33.42 30.05 -25.05
CA THR A 163 -33.56 28.68 -25.60
C THR A 163 -35.06 28.41 -25.69
N GLU A 164 -35.59 28.25 -26.91
CA GLU A 164 -37.01 28.09 -27.22
C GLU A 164 -37.63 26.91 -26.44
N LEU A 165 -38.00 27.16 -25.19
CA LEU A 165 -38.98 26.40 -24.45
C LEU A 165 -40.30 27.11 -24.73
N PRO A 166 -41.19 26.52 -25.56
CA PRO A 166 -42.53 27.06 -25.74
C PRO A 166 -43.20 27.06 -24.36
N MET A 167 -43.46 28.26 -23.85
CA MET A 167 -44.26 28.57 -22.65
C MET A 167 -45.75 28.27 -22.87
N ASP A 168 -46.04 27.21 -23.62
CA ASP A 168 -47.33 26.57 -23.72
C ASP A 168 -47.06 25.06 -23.76
N ARG A 169 -47.22 24.40 -22.60
CA ARG A 169 -47.00 22.96 -22.35
C ARG A 169 -45.56 22.42 -22.22
N THR A 170 -44.67 23.08 -21.49
CA THR A 170 -43.51 22.43 -20.83
C THR A 170 -43.64 22.63 -19.32
N ARG A 171 -44.21 21.66 -18.60
CA ARG A 171 -43.44 20.68 -17.80
C ARG A 171 -42.13 21.30 -17.29
N PHE A 172 -42.21 22.01 -16.15
CA PHE A 172 -41.16 21.90 -15.13
C PHE A 172 -40.85 20.40 -14.97
N PHE A 173 -39.62 20.03 -14.60
CA PHE A 173 -39.30 18.63 -14.28
C PHE A 173 -40.11 18.16 -13.04
N SER A 174 -41.42 17.94 -13.21
CA SER A 174 -42.18 16.95 -12.46
C SER A 174 -42.04 15.67 -13.25
N THR A 175 -41.55 14.63 -12.60
CA THR A 175 -41.48 13.28 -13.14
C THR A 175 -42.81 12.89 -13.78
N ALA A 176 -42.69 12.24 -14.94
CA ALA A 176 -43.82 11.66 -15.63
C ALA A 176 -44.46 10.54 -14.79
N THR A 177 -45.71 10.74 -14.40
CA THR A 177 -46.70 9.65 -14.30
C THR A 177 -48.00 10.18 -14.88
N GLU A 178 -48.21 9.90 -16.17
CA GLU A 178 -49.56 9.87 -16.73
C GLU A 178 -50.21 8.56 -16.28
N HIS A 179 -51.05 8.63 -15.24
CA HIS A 179 -52.37 8.02 -15.32
C HIS A 179 -53.34 8.62 -14.29
N GLU A 180 -54.49 9.02 -14.84
CA GLU A 180 -55.75 9.36 -14.20
C GLU A 180 -55.84 10.56 -13.24
N MET A 181 -56.76 11.43 -13.62
CA MET A 181 -57.39 12.47 -12.81
C MET A 181 -57.71 11.97 -11.40
N ASP A 182 -57.19 12.66 -10.38
CA ASP A 182 -58.08 13.17 -9.35
C ASP A 182 -57.53 14.45 -8.71
N ASN A 183 -58.46 15.34 -8.40
CA ASN A 183 -58.25 16.64 -7.81
C ASN A 183 -57.71 16.50 -6.37
N THR A 184 -57.04 17.57 -5.92
CA THR A 184 -56.53 17.82 -4.56
C THR A 184 -55.21 17.13 -4.20
N ASN A 185 -54.10 17.87 -4.36
CA ASN A 185 -53.06 17.99 -3.32
C ASN A 185 -52.04 19.09 -3.64
N VAL A 186 -52.02 20.06 -2.72
CA VAL A 186 -50.93 20.92 -2.25
C VAL A 186 -49.58 20.70 -2.95
N LEU A 187 -49.11 21.73 -3.68
CA LEU A 187 -47.70 21.93 -3.97
C LEU A 187 -46.95 22.07 -2.64
N ASN A 188 -46.24 21.01 -2.23
CA ASN A 188 -45.33 21.09 -1.10
C ASN A 188 -44.17 22.04 -1.45
N GLU A 189 -43.81 22.85 -0.47
CA GLU A 189 -42.74 23.84 -0.53
C GLU A 189 -41.37 23.19 -0.75
N SER A 190 -40.48 23.91 -1.44
CA SER A 190 -39.03 23.65 -1.64
C SER A 190 -38.60 22.55 -2.64
N GLU A 191 -38.66 22.84 -3.93
CA GLU A 191 -37.75 22.23 -4.92
C GLU A 191 -36.81 23.31 -5.45
N ALA A 192 -35.50 23.15 -5.25
CA ALA A 192 -34.50 24.02 -5.85
C ALA A 192 -34.17 23.52 -7.26
N LEU A 193 -34.19 24.43 -8.23
CA LEU A 193 -33.86 24.09 -9.61
C LEU A 193 -32.37 24.34 -9.84
N ILE A 194 -31.58 23.28 -9.97
CA ILE A 194 -30.18 23.34 -10.42
C ILE A 194 -30.16 23.11 -11.92
N ALA A 195 -29.73 24.08 -12.71
CA ALA A 195 -29.51 23.91 -14.14
C ALA A 195 -28.04 24.20 -14.47
N PRO A 196 -27.28 23.22 -15.00
CA PRO A 196 -25.99 23.53 -15.60
C PRO A 196 -26.22 24.45 -16.81
N ILE A 197 -25.64 25.65 -16.79
CA ILE A 197 -25.69 26.55 -17.95
C ILE A 197 -24.65 26.03 -18.95
N THR A 198 -25.08 25.11 -19.82
CA THR A 198 -24.24 24.63 -20.91
C THR A 198 -24.10 25.75 -21.94
N LEU A 199 -22.98 26.48 -21.93
CA LEU A 199 -22.64 27.49 -22.94
C LEU A 199 -22.22 26.79 -24.24
N SER A 200 -23.18 26.24 -24.98
CA SER A 200 -22.99 25.33 -26.11
C SER A 200 -22.35 25.89 -27.39
N ASN A 201 -21.61 27.01 -27.37
CA ASN A 201 -21.09 27.63 -28.59
C ASN A 201 -19.71 28.32 -28.45
N ILE A 202 -18.88 27.88 -27.51
CA ILE A 202 -17.51 28.40 -27.39
C ILE A 202 -16.53 27.25 -27.61
N GLU A 203 -15.97 27.15 -28.83
CA GLU A 203 -14.80 26.31 -29.17
C GLU A 203 -13.51 26.85 -28.51
N THR A 204 -13.56 27.17 -27.22
CA THR A 204 -12.36 27.54 -26.48
C THR A 204 -11.67 26.28 -25.99
N LYS A 205 -10.34 26.22 -26.24
CA LYS A 205 -9.39 25.35 -25.55
C LYS A 205 -9.89 25.02 -24.14
N LYS A 206 -10.02 23.74 -23.82
CA LYS A 206 -10.46 23.17 -22.52
C LYS A 206 -9.53 23.57 -21.36
N GLN A 207 -9.46 24.86 -21.05
CA GLN A 207 -9.10 25.35 -19.73
C GLN A 207 -10.32 25.15 -18.83
N ASN A 208 -10.11 24.68 -17.59
CA ASN A 208 -11.04 24.61 -16.45
C ASN A 208 -12.31 25.48 -16.58
N VAL A 209 -13.27 25.07 -17.42
CA VAL A 209 -14.56 25.74 -17.48
C VAL A 209 -15.40 25.05 -16.42
N THR A 210 -15.34 25.60 -15.22
CA THR A 210 -16.35 25.35 -14.19
C THR A 210 -17.66 25.94 -14.71
N GLU A 211 -18.65 25.10 -15.00
CA GLU A 211 -19.98 25.63 -15.28
C GLU A 211 -20.53 26.17 -13.95
N PRO A 212 -20.93 27.47 -13.89
CA PRO A 212 -21.46 28.02 -12.66
C PRO A 212 -22.75 27.29 -12.31
N ILE A 213 -22.87 26.91 -11.04
CA ILE A 213 -24.09 26.33 -10.50
C ILE A 213 -25.06 27.47 -10.24
N VAL A 214 -26.20 27.42 -10.92
CA VAL A 214 -27.31 28.34 -10.68
C VAL A 214 -28.40 27.63 -9.92
N VAL A 215 -28.69 28.14 -8.73
CA VAL A 215 -29.76 27.69 -7.85
C VAL A 215 -30.86 28.74 -7.88
N ALA A 216 -32.03 28.37 -8.37
CA ALA A 216 -33.22 29.20 -8.29
C ALA A 216 -34.15 28.68 -7.19
N ARG A 217 -34.53 29.56 -6.25
CA ARG A 217 -35.50 29.27 -5.20
C ARG A 217 -36.64 30.28 -5.25
N LYS A 218 -37.87 29.77 -5.33
CA LYS A 218 -39.07 30.60 -5.16
C LYS A 218 -39.24 30.91 -3.67
N LEU A 219 -39.36 32.18 -3.34
CA LEU A 219 -39.60 32.68 -2.00
C LEU A 219 -41.09 32.90 -1.78
N LYS A 220 -41.49 33.23 -0.54
CA LYS A 220 -42.90 33.45 -0.23
C LYS A 220 -43.43 34.64 -1.03
N SER A 221 -44.50 34.41 -1.80
CA SER A 221 -45.12 35.46 -2.62
C SER A 221 -46.03 36.34 -1.78
N ASP A 222 -46.08 37.64 -2.05
CA ASP A 222 -47.12 38.52 -1.52
C ASP A 222 -48.36 38.51 -2.44
N ALA A 223 -49.33 39.41 -2.22
CA ALA A 223 -50.56 39.47 -3.02
C ALA A 223 -50.30 39.80 -4.50
N LEU A 224 -49.24 40.56 -4.80
CA LEU A 224 -49.00 41.16 -6.12
C LEU A 224 -47.80 40.54 -6.83
N TYR A 225 -46.84 39.99 -6.10
CA TYR A 225 -45.54 39.59 -6.62
C TYR A 225 -45.11 38.20 -6.14
N ASN A 226 -44.41 37.49 -7.00
CA ASN A 226 -43.57 36.36 -6.63
C ASN A 226 -42.12 36.84 -6.52
N TYR A 227 -41.39 36.32 -5.53
CA TYR A 227 -39.96 36.61 -5.38
C TYR A 227 -39.16 35.36 -5.78
N ILE A 228 -38.13 35.56 -6.59
CA ILE A 228 -37.23 34.50 -7.05
C ILE A 228 -35.82 34.88 -6.62
N LEU A 229 -35.23 34.03 -5.78
CA LEU A 229 -33.82 34.11 -5.41
C LEU A 229 -33.02 33.27 -6.40
N ILE A 230 -32.06 33.90 -7.08
CA ILE A 230 -31.12 33.24 -7.99
C ILE A 230 -29.74 33.39 -7.39
N ILE A 231 -29.12 32.25 -7.07
CA ILE A 231 -27.77 32.18 -6.54
C ILE A 231 -26.91 31.52 -7.61
N GLN A 232 -25.84 32.20 -7.98
CA GLN A 232 -24.83 31.72 -8.90
C GLN A 232 -23.54 31.53 -8.12
N THR A 233 -22.96 30.34 -8.21
CA THR A 233 -21.65 30.06 -7.61
C THR A 233 -20.87 29.07 -8.46
N ASP A 234 -19.58 29.36 -8.62
CA ASP A 234 -18.60 28.38 -9.00
C ASP A 234 -18.42 27.42 -7.83
N ILE A 235 -18.70 26.16 -8.08
CA ILE A 235 -18.47 25.09 -7.12
C ILE A 235 -17.00 25.03 -6.66
N GLY A 236 -16.05 25.52 -7.46
CA GLY A 236 -14.67 25.72 -7.05
C GLY A 236 -14.51 26.73 -5.90
N ARG A 237 -15.31 27.81 -5.88
CA ARG A 237 -15.37 28.77 -4.77
C ARG A 237 -16.13 28.21 -3.57
N LEU A 238 -17.26 27.55 -3.80
CA LEU A 238 -18.03 26.92 -2.73
C LEU A 238 -17.18 25.94 -1.91
N LEU A 239 -16.28 25.24 -2.58
CA LEU A 239 -15.42 24.27 -1.94
C LEU A 239 -14.20 24.90 -1.27
N ASP A 240 -13.81 26.13 -1.63
CA ASP A 240 -12.62 26.89 -1.16
C ASP A 240 -11.49 26.02 -0.60
N THR A 241 -11.20 24.95 -1.33
CA THR A 241 -10.29 23.91 -0.86
C THR A 241 -8.98 24.18 -1.55
N ASP A 242 -8.00 24.57 -0.74
CA ASP A 242 -6.61 24.50 -1.12
C ASP A 242 -6.23 23.02 -1.29
N LEU A 243 -6.57 22.46 -2.45
CA LEU A 243 -6.22 21.11 -2.85
C LEU A 243 -4.71 20.87 -2.80
N GLU A 244 -3.88 21.92 -2.83
CA GLU A 244 -2.43 21.78 -2.74
C GLU A 244 -2.00 21.27 -1.35
N SER A 245 -2.78 21.59 -0.31
CA SER A 245 -2.59 21.02 1.02
C SER A 245 -2.89 19.51 1.08
N TRP A 246 -3.65 18.98 0.11
CA TRP A 246 -4.07 17.58 0.03
C TRP A 246 -3.25 16.80 -1.00
N ARG A 247 -1.98 16.58 -0.69
CA ARG A 247 -1.02 15.91 -1.59
C ARG A 247 -1.44 14.50 -2.04
N GLU A 248 -2.32 13.86 -1.27
CA GLU A 248 -2.85 12.51 -1.51
C GLU A 248 -4.09 12.51 -2.43
N VAL A 249 -4.84 13.61 -2.46
CA VAL A 249 -6.02 13.76 -3.32
C VAL A 249 -5.54 14.24 -4.69
N SER A 250 -5.61 13.37 -5.69
CA SER A 250 -5.19 13.71 -7.05
C SER A 250 -6.22 14.51 -7.83
N GLY A 251 -7.47 14.46 -7.39
CA GLY A 251 -8.57 15.22 -7.94
C GLY A 251 -9.89 14.75 -7.35
N PHE A 252 -10.94 15.50 -7.64
CA PHE A 252 -12.30 15.09 -7.35
C PHE A 252 -13.21 15.53 -8.48
N SER A 253 -14.32 14.82 -8.63
CA SER A 253 -15.38 15.20 -9.55
C SER A 253 -16.73 15.13 -8.86
N VAL A 254 -17.58 16.10 -9.14
CA VAL A 254 -18.98 16.10 -8.69
C VAL A 254 -19.82 15.65 -9.87
N MET A 255 -20.60 14.59 -9.68
CA MET A 255 -21.42 13.99 -10.72
C MET A 255 -22.90 14.08 -10.35
N ASP A 256 -23.76 14.19 -11.35
CA ASP A 256 -25.20 14.01 -11.13
C ASP A 256 -25.56 12.54 -10.92
N ARG A 257 -26.84 12.26 -10.64
CA ARG A 257 -27.38 10.90 -10.49
C ARG A 257 -27.24 10.02 -11.73
N ASN A 258 -27.04 10.60 -12.90
CA ASN A 258 -26.81 9.89 -14.15
C ASN A 258 -25.33 9.63 -14.43
N GLY A 259 -24.43 10.01 -13.51
CA GLY A 259 -22.99 9.91 -13.68
C GLY A 259 -22.41 10.98 -14.61
N LYS A 260 -23.17 12.02 -14.97
CA LYS A 260 -22.67 13.16 -15.73
C LYS A 260 -21.82 14.03 -14.81
N GLU A 261 -20.56 14.20 -15.16
CA GLU A 261 -19.64 15.13 -14.48
C GLU A 261 -20.19 16.56 -14.58
N LEU A 262 -20.52 17.15 -13.43
CA LEU A 262 -20.87 18.56 -13.27
C LEU A 262 -19.62 19.42 -13.05
N LEU A 263 -18.64 18.84 -12.35
CA LEU A 263 -17.35 19.46 -12.07
C LEU A 263 -16.28 18.39 -12.04
N THR A 264 -15.13 18.68 -12.61
CA THR A 264 -13.92 17.89 -12.41
C THR A 264 -12.77 18.83 -12.07
N ARG A 265 -12.14 18.65 -10.91
CA ARG A 265 -10.98 19.40 -10.46
C ARG A 265 -9.82 18.45 -10.20
N ILE A 266 -8.69 18.71 -10.84
CA ILE A 266 -7.47 17.91 -10.70
C ILE A 266 -6.49 18.72 -9.85
N ALA A 267 -5.92 18.10 -8.81
CA ALA A 267 -4.99 18.75 -7.89
C ALA A 267 -3.58 18.88 -8.50
N GLY A 268 -3.02 20.10 -8.44
CA GLY A 268 -1.58 20.39 -8.58
C GLY A 268 -0.91 19.98 -9.91
N ASP A 269 0.45 20.01 -9.90
CA ASP A 269 1.48 19.84 -10.95
C ASP A 269 1.16 19.00 -12.20
N LYS A 270 0.15 18.12 -12.16
CA LYS A 270 -0.35 17.39 -13.33
C LYS A 270 -1.01 18.31 -14.36
N MET A 271 -1.64 19.43 -13.96
CA MET A 271 -2.15 20.40 -14.95
C MET A 271 -1.03 20.92 -15.85
N ALA A 272 0.14 21.21 -15.29
CA ALA A 272 1.30 21.70 -16.05
C ALA A 272 1.87 20.65 -17.04
N LYS A 273 1.65 19.36 -16.79
CA LYS A 273 2.07 18.27 -17.70
C LYS A 273 0.99 17.85 -18.70
N LEU A 274 -0.27 18.23 -18.48
CA LEU A 274 -1.40 17.95 -19.35
C LEU A 274 -1.66 19.06 -20.38
N ASP A 275 -0.94 20.18 -20.29
CA ASP A 275 -0.98 21.30 -21.23
C ASP A 275 -0.38 20.89 -22.60
N GLY A 276 -1.11 20.03 -23.32
CA GLY A 276 -0.69 19.42 -24.58
C GLY A 276 -1.28 18.03 -24.88
N ALA A 277 -1.92 17.37 -23.90
CA ALA A 277 -2.61 16.10 -24.14
C ALA A 277 -4.09 16.39 -24.44
N GLU A 278 -4.52 16.21 -25.69
CA GLU A 278 -5.92 16.44 -26.09
C GLU A 278 -6.92 15.49 -25.41
N ASP A 279 -6.43 14.44 -24.75
CA ASP A 279 -7.25 13.36 -24.21
C ASP A 279 -7.10 13.19 -22.68
N TYR A 280 -7.78 14.07 -21.94
CA TYR A 280 -7.93 13.99 -20.48
C TYR A 280 -8.71 12.76 -20.01
N LYS A 281 -9.40 12.04 -20.93
CA LYS A 281 -10.21 10.86 -20.57
C LYS A 281 -9.39 9.61 -20.21
N ALA A 282 -8.07 9.65 -20.41
CA ALA A 282 -7.20 8.49 -20.19
C ALA A 282 -6.36 8.57 -18.89
N ILE A 283 -6.65 9.52 -17.99
CA ILE A 283 -6.02 9.49 -16.67
C ILE A 283 -6.70 8.38 -15.87
N ASP A 284 -6.17 7.17 -15.97
CA ASP A 284 -6.54 6.05 -15.12
C ASP A 284 -6.18 6.43 -13.67
N PHE A 285 -7.19 6.89 -12.94
CA PHE A 285 -7.09 7.03 -11.50
C PHE A 285 -7.17 5.63 -10.90
N GLU A 286 -6.08 5.17 -10.30
CA GLU A 286 -5.98 3.79 -9.79
C GLU A 286 -7.06 3.44 -8.77
N THR A 287 -7.63 4.44 -8.08
CA THR A 287 -8.72 4.22 -7.13
C THR A 287 -9.58 5.48 -6.97
N SER A 288 -10.89 5.32 -7.19
CA SER A 288 -11.90 6.34 -6.98
C SER A 288 -12.94 5.85 -5.96
N GLN A 289 -13.31 6.69 -5.01
CA GLN A 289 -14.45 6.43 -4.11
C GLN A 289 -15.57 7.44 -4.39
N GLU A 290 -16.82 6.98 -4.35
CA GLU A 290 -18.00 7.81 -4.62
C GLU A 290 -18.84 7.97 -3.36
N PHE A 291 -19.16 9.22 -3.02
CA PHE A 291 -19.94 9.57 -1.85
C PHE A 291 -21.22 10.28 -2.28
N PRO A 292 -22.41 9.78 -1.91
CA PRO A 292 -23.64 10.52 -2.13
C PRO A 292 -23.66 11.76 -1.22
N GLN A 293 -24.00 12.90 -1.80
CA GLN A 293 -24.15 14.18 -1.11
C GLN A 293 -25.45 14.84 -1.60
N GLU A 294 -26.14 15.55 -0.71
CA GLU A 294 -27.30 16.34 -1.09
C GLU A 294 -26.86 17.78 -1.29
N LEU A 295 -26.96 18.27 -2.53
CA LEU A 295 -26.67 19.66 -2.87
C LEU A 295 -27.97 20.32 -3.35
N PHE A 296 -28.47 21.27 -2.57
CA PHE A 296 -29.73 22.00 -2.81
C PHE A 296 -30.91 21.07 -3.19
N GLY A 297 -31.16 20.01 -2.42
CA GLY A 297 -32.28 19.09 -2.66
C GLY A 297 -32.08 18.11 -3.82
N ARG A 298 -30.87 18.03 -4.38
CA ARG A 298 -30.49 17.03 -5.38
C ARG A 298 -29.37 16.13 -4.89
N GLU A 299 -29.53 14.84 -5.10
CA GLU A 299 -28.44 13.87 -4.92
C GLU A 299 -27.37 14.09 -5.99
N VAL A 300 -26.16 14.41 -5.52
CA VAL A 300 -24.93 14.46 -6.32
C VAL A 300 -23.95 13.45 -5.76
N PHE A 301 -23.07 12.93 -6.60
CA PHE A 301 -22.02 12.00 -6.21
C PHE A 301 -20.67 12.69 -6.24
N LEU A 302 -20.03 12.81 -5.08
CA LEU A 302 -18.65 13.27 -4.97
C LEU A 302 -17.73 12.07 -5.21
N ARG A 303 -17.07 12.04 -6.35
CA ARG A 303 -16.02 11.07 -6.65
C ARG A 303 -14.67 11.68 -6.27
N VAL A 304 -13.97 11.04 -5.34
CA VAL A 304 -12.62 11.46 -4.90
C VAL A 304 -11.61 10.50 -5.48
N ASN A 305 -10.63 11.04 -6.20
CA ASN A 305 -9.53 10.26 -6.78
C ASN A 305 -8.30 10.41 -5.89
N VAL A 306 -7.96 9.36 -5.16
CA VAL A 306 -6.77 9.34 -4.28
C VAL A 306 -5.62 8.70 -5.04
N LYS A 307 -4.45 9.33 -4.98
CA LYS A 307 -3.22 8.77 -5.54
C LYS A 307 -2.45 8.11 -4.42
N ASP A 308 -1.87 6.94 -4.72
CA ASP A 308 -0.89 6.34 -3.83
C ASP A 308 0.27 7.31 -3.59
N ASP A 309 0.48 7.66 -2.31
CA ASP A 309 1.69 8.36 -1.91
C ASP A 309 2.92 7.54 -2.32
N THR A 310 4.04 8.22 -2.52
CA THR A 310 5.37 7.64 -2.70
C THR A 310 5.67 6.55 -1.67
N ARG A 311 5.18 6.71 -0.43
CA ARG A 311 5.24 5.68 0.62
C ARG A 311 4.42 4.44 0.25
N GLY A 312 3.19 4.60 -0.21
CA GLY A 312 2.35 3.49 -0.68
C GLY A 312 2.99 2.73 -1.84
N ILE A 313 3.57 3.44 -2.81
CA ILE A 313 4.32 2.82 -3.92
C ILE A 313 5.52 2.02 -3.37
N PHE A 314 6.29 2.61 -2.44
CA PHE A 314 7.45 1.95 -1.84
C PHE A 314 7.06 0.71 -1.01
N LEU A 315 5.99 0.80 -0.21
CA LEU A 315 5.44 -0.31 0.56
C LEU A 315 5.08 -1.49 -0.35
N GLY A 316 4.48 -1.23 -1.51
CA GLY A 316 4.17 -2.26 -2.50
C GLY A 316 5.39 -3.06 -2.99
N VAL A 317 6.60 -2.49 -2.93
CA VAL A 317 7.84 -3.15 -3.36
C VAL A 317 8.43 -4.06 -2.26
N ILE A 318 8.15 -3.79 -0.98
CA ILE A 318 8.72 -4.52 0.16
C ILE A 318 8.49 -6.05 0.10
N PRO A 319 7.28 -6.59 -0.19
CA PRO A 319 7.09 -8.03 -0.25
C PRO A 319 7.96 -8.69 -1.32
N TYR A 320 8.09 -8.08 -2.49
CA TYR A 320 8.96 -8.59 -3.55
C TYR A 320 10.44 -8.60 -3.15
N LEU A 321 10.87 -7.55 -2.46
CA LEU A 321 12.22 -7.44 -1.95
C LEU A 321 12.49 -8.52 -0.88
N MET A 322 11.53 -8.75 0.03
CA MET A 322 11.61 -9.84 1.03
C MET A 322 11.66 -11.22 0.37
N LEU A 323 10.84 -11.47 -0.66
CA LEU A 323 10.85 -12.73 -1.41
C LEU A 323 12.20 -12.94 -2.12
N MET A 324 12.76 -11.89 -2.72
CA MET A 324 14.08 -11.94 -3.36
C MET A 324 15.18 -12.27 -2.35
N PHE A 325 15.27 -11.52 -1.25
CA PHE A 325 16.29 -11.77 -0.21
C PHE A 325 16.09 -13.13 0.47
N GLY A 326 14.85 -13.50 0.78
CA GLY A 326 14.52 -14.80 1.35
C GLY A 326 14.89 -15.96 0.43
N GLY A 327 14.66 -15.82 -0.87
CA GLY A 327 15.07 -16.79 -1.88
C GLY A 327 16.59 -16.94 -1.95
N VAL A 328 17.34 -15.83 -2.02
CA VAL A 328 18.80 -15.83 -2.03
C VAL A 328 19.36 -16.49 -0.75
N LEU A 329 18.84 -16.13 0.42
CA LEU A 329 19.28 -16.68 1.70
C LEU A 329 18.98 -18.18 1.82
N THR A 330 17.83 -18.62 1.30
CA THR A 330 17.47 -20.05 1.23
C THR A 330 18.45 -20.82 0.36
N VAL A 331 18.82 -20.28 -0.80
CA VAL A 331 19.82 -20.91 -1.70
C VAL A 331 21.18 -21.00 -1.03
N ILE A 332 21.65 -19.92 -0.40
CA ILE A 332 22.94 -19.90 0.33
C ILE A 332 22.93 -20.93 1.47
N GLY A 333 21.85 -20.98 2.25
CA GLY A 333 21.70 -21.95 3.34
C GLY A 333 21.73 -23.40 2.84
N ALA A 334 21.02 -23.68 1.75
CA ALA A 334 21.00 -25.00 1.15
C ALA A 334 22.40 -25.41 0.60
N LEU A 335 23.12 -24.48 -0.04
CA LEU A 335 24.49 -24.69 -0.50
C LEU A 335 25.47 -24.92 0.66
N TYR A 336 25.33 -24.20 1.77
CA TYR A 336 26.15 -24.37 2.96
C TYR A 336 26.00 -25.79 3.55
N VAL A 337 24.76 -26.26 3.71
CA VAL A 337 24.48 -27.62 4.18
C VAL A 337 25.07 -28.65 3.23
N PHE A 338 24.91 -28.46 1.92
CA PHE A 338 25.48 -29.35 0.91
C PHE A 338 27.01 -29.42 1.00
N ASN A 339 27.68 -28.28 1.16
CA ASN A 339 29.13 -28.23 1.28
C ASN A 339 29.62 -28.92 2.57
N ASN A 340 28.96 -28.66 3.70
CA ASN A 340 29.31 -29.28 4.98
C ASN A 340 29.16 -30.81 4.92
N GLN A 341 28.08 -31.31 4.34
CA GLN A 341 27.92 -32.76 4.17
C GLN A 341 29.01 -33.39 3.29
N ARG A 342 29.48 -32.66 2.26
CA ARG A 342 30.62 -33.11 1.43
C ARG A 342 31.91 -33.18 2.25
N GLN A 343 32.13 -32.22 3.15
CA GLN A 343 33.28 -32.22 4.06
C GLN A 343 33.21 -33.37 5.06
N SER A 344 32.05 -33.62 5.68
CA SER A 344 31.86 -34.74 6.60
C SER A 344 32.18 -36.09 5.97
N ARG A 345 31.78 -36.30 4.71
CA ARG A 345 32.13 -37.52 3.96
C ARG A 345 33.64 -37.67 3.76
N ARG A 346 34.36 -36.58 3.48
CA ARG A 346 35.83 -36.59 3.34
C ARG A 346 36.52 -36.92 4.66
N LEU A 347 36.02 -36.39 5.77
CA LEU A 347 36.55 -36.72 7.10
C LEU A 347 36.33 -38.21 7.44
N THR A 348 35.16 -38.76 7.10
CA THR A 348 34.92 -40.20 7.29
C THR A 348 35.87 -41.06 6.44
N SER A 349 36.12 -40.71 5.19
CA SER A 349 37.08 -41.47 4.36
C SER A 349 38.53 -41.31 4.83
N MET A 350 38.90 -40.12 5.31
CA MET A 350 40.20 -39.88 5.96
C MET A 350 40.35 -40.73 7.24
N ASN A 351 39.34 -40.78 8.10
CA ASN A 351 39.37 -41.61 9.31
C ASN A 351 39.50 -43.10 8.99
N GLN A 352 38.80 -43.59 7.96
CA GLN A 352 38.96 -44.98 7.51
C GLN A 352 40.37 -45.27 6.97
N LEU A 353 40.95 -44.31 6.23
CA LEU A 353 42.31 -44.42 5.73
C LEU A 353 43.33 -44.43 6.89
N LEU A 354 43.17 -43.54 7.87
CA LEU A 354 44.00 -43.49 9.07
C LEU A 354 43.89 -44.78 9.88
N ALA A 355 42.67 -45.32 10.06
CA ALA A 355 42.47 -46.60 10.72
C ALA A 355 43.20 -47.75 10.00
N LYS A 356 43.11 -47.81 8.66
CA LYS A 356 43.84 -48.80 7.85
C LYS A 356 45.36 -48.63 7.98
N LYS A 357 45.86 -47.39 7.96
CA LYS A 357 47.29 -47.09 8.12
C LYS A 357 47.80 -47.45 9.52
N ASN A 358 47.03 -47.16 10.56
CA ASN A 358 47.34 -47.57 11.93
C ASN A 358 47.37 -49.09 12.06
N ALA A 359 46.40 -49.81 11.48
CA ALA A 359 46.41 -51.28 11.46
C ALA A 359 47.63 -51.85 10.72
N GLN A 360 48.00 -51.26 9.59
CA GLN A 360 49.18 -51.66 8.83
C GLN A 360 50.48 -51.38 9.59
N LEU A 361 50.60 -50.21 10.23
CA LEU A 361 51.75 -49.85 11.06
C LEU A 361 51.89 -50.84 12.22
N ASN A 362 50.81 -51.14 12.94
CA ASN A 362 50.84 -52.12 14.02
C ASN A 362 51.31 -53.50 13.54
N LYS A 363 50.90 -53.93 12.34
CA LYS A 363 51.40 -55.17 11.74
C LYS A 363 52.91 -55.12 11.47
N GLN A 364 53.41 -54.01 10.89
CA GLN A 364 54.84 -53.83 10.62
C GLN A 364 55.66 -53.78 11.90
N PHE A 365 55.15 -53.14 12.96
CA PHE A 365 55.81 -53.14 14.27
C PHE A 365 55.88 -54.56 14.85
N GLY A 366 54.81 -55.35 14.74
CA GLY A 366 54.83 -56.76 15.14
C GLY A 366 55.82 -57.60 14.36
N GLU A 367 55.91 -57.41 13.03
CA GLU A 367 56.89 -58.10 12.19
C GLU A 367 58.34 -57.72 12.56
N LYS A 368 58.61 -56.44 12.83
CA LYS A 368 59.92 -55.97 13.29
C LYS A 368 60.28 -56.54 14.66
N GLU A 369 59.34 -56.56 15.60
CA GLU A 369 59.55 -57.12 16.92
C GLU A 369 59.88 -58.62 16.84
N ASN A 370 59.16 -59.36 16.02
CA ASN A 370 59.45 -60.78 15.76
C ASN A 370 60.84 -60.97 15.14
N LEU A 371 61.24 -60.13 14.18
CA LEU A 371 62.58 -60.15 13.59
C LEU A 371 63.67 -59.84 14.62
N PHE A 372 63.46 -58.84 15.48
CA PHE A 372 64.40 -58.51 16.55
C PHE A 372 64.53 -59.64 17.57
N GLN A 373 63.44 -60.30 17.92
CA GLN A 373 63.47 -61.46 18.82
C GLN A 373 64.19 -62.65 18.18
N ALA A 374 63.92 -62.95 16.92
CA ALA A 374 64.62 -64.02 16.18
C ALA A 374 66.12 -63.71 16.05
N LEU A 375 66.49 -62.46 15.76
CA LEU A 375 67.88 -62.02 15.69
C LEU A 375 68.59 -62.18 17.04
N ARG A 376 67.96 -61.72 18.13
CA ARG A 376 68.50 -61.91 19.50
C ARG A 376 68.66 -63.38 19.85
N ALA A 377 67.70 -64.22 19.51
CA ALA A 377 67.80 -65.66 19.73
C ALA A 377 68.99 -66.27 18.96
N SER A 378 69.15 -65.89 17.68
CA SER A 378 70.29 -66.33 16.87
C SER A 378 71.63 -65.81 17.39
N GLU A 379 71.69 -64.57 17.90
CA GLU A 379 72.91 -64.00 18.48
C GLU A 379 73.33 -64.77 19.74
N VAL A 380 72.37 -65.09 20.61
CA VAL A 380 72.63 -65.91 21.81
C VAL A 380 73.12 -67.30 21.40
N GLU A 381 72.51 -67.93 20.41
CA GLU A 381 72.94 -69.24 19.88
C GLU A 381 74.36 -69.17 19.29
N TYR A 382 74.67 -68.16 18.47
CA TYR A 382 76.01 -67.94 17.92
C TYR A 382 77.05 -67.70 19.02
N ARG A 383 76.73 -66.89 20.04
CA ARG A 383 77.62 -66.70 21.20
C ARG A 383 77.89 -68.01 21.94
N GLN A 384 76.86 -68.84 22.13
CA GLN A 384 77.01 -70.16 22.75
C GLN A 384 77.93 -71.07 21.93
N VAL A 385 77.78 -71.08 20.61
CA VAL A 385 78.66 -71.85 19.71
C VAL A 385 80.10 -71.35 19.78
N ILE A 386 80.33 -70.03 19.71
CA ILE A 386 81.68 -69.45 19.79
C ILE A 386 82.33 -69.74 21.15
N ASN A 387 81.59 -69.59 22.25
CA ASN A 387 82.09 -69.89 23.59
C ASN A 387 82.32 -71.39 23.86
N SER A 388 81.80 -72.27 23.00
CA SER A 388 82.07 -73.72 23.09
C SER A 388 83.40 -74.14 22.45
N VAL A 389 84.05 -73.26 21.69
CA VAL A 389 85.37 -73.50 21.09
C VAL A 389 86.46 -73.21 22.13
N ASN A 390 87.46 -74.09 22.25
CA ASN A 390 88.47 -74.06 23.33
C ASN A 390 89.66 -73.10 23.07
N ASP A 391 89.62 -72.34 21.98
CA ASP A 391 90.65 -71.38 21.58
C ASP A 391 90.18 -69.95 21.88
N VAL A 392 91.11 -69.04 22.21
CA VAL A 392 90.79 -67.63 22.45
C VAL A 392 90.45 -66.95 21.12
N ILE A 393 89.20 -66.51 20.98
CA ILE A 393 88.71 -65.75 19.81
C ILE A 393 88.42 -64.33 20.27
N LEU A 394 89.07 -63.35 19.62
CA LEU A 394 88.86 -61.92 19.85
C LEU A 394 88.45 -61.24 18.55
N GLU A 395 87.49 -60.32 18.62
CA GLU A 395 87.10 -59.44 17.51
C GLU A 395 87.44 -58.00 17.89
N THR A 396 88.07 -57.28 16.96
CA THR A 396 88.39 -55.85 17.13
C THR A 396 87.63 -55.02 16.11
N ASP A 397 87.21 -53.83 16.51
CA ASP A 397 86.57 -52.88 15.59
C ASP A 397 87.59 -52.24 14.63
N GLU A 398 87.12 -51.31 13.79
CA GLU A 398 87.97 -50.56 12.84
C GLU A 398 89.06 -49.72 13.53
N HIS A 399 88.94 -49.46 14.82
CA HIS A 399 89.91 -48.69 15.64
C HIS A 399 90.86 -49.60 16.42
N GLY A 400 90.67 -50.92 16.38
CA GLY A 400 91.45 -51.89 17.14
C GLY A 400 90.95 -52.10 18.56
N ASP A 401 89.80 -51.54 18.94
CA ASP A 401 89.18 -51.79 20.25
C ASP A 401 88.54 -53.18 20.25
N VAL A 402 88.80 -53.97 21.31
CA VAL A 402 88.22 -55.32 21.44
C VAL A 402 86.72 -55.19 21.71
N VAL A 403 85.92 -55.64 20.74
CA VAL A 403 84.45 -55.60 20.78
C VAL A 403 83.83 -56.93 21.19
N PHE A 404 84.58 -58.04 21.06
CA PHE A 404 84.17 -59.35 21.52
C PHE A 404 85.38 -60.17 21.98
N LEU A 405 85.20 -60.92 23.06
CA LEU A 405 86.13 -61.91 23.58
C LEU A 405 85.30 -63.09 24.09
N ASN A 406 85.64 -64.32 23.68
CA ASN A 406 84.97 -65.52 24.21
C ASN A 406 85.44 -65.86 25.64
N ASP A 407 84.64 -66.67 26.35
CA ASP A 407 84.84 -66.94 27.79
C ASP A 407 85.97 -67.94 28.11
N SER A 408 86.74 -68.40 27.13
CA SER A 408 87.72 -69.51 27.23
C SER A 408 88.98 -69.23 28.04
#